data_AF-A0A3C0NWD3-F1
#
_entry.id   AF-A0A3C0NWD3-F1
#
_cell.length_a   1.000
_cell.length_b   1.000
_cell.length_c   1.000
_cell.angle_alpha   90.00
_cell.angle_beta   90.00
_cell.angle_gamma   90.00
#
_symmetry.space_group_name_H-M   'P 1'
#
loop_
_entity.id
_entity.type
_entity.pdbx_description
1 polymer ?
#
loop_
_entity_poly.entity_id
_entity_poly.type
_entity_poly.pdbx_seq_one_letter_code
_entity_poly.pdbx_strand_id
1 'polypeptide(L)'
;MSSLFNTLSCCWFWLIAGILIGWLLNRWLCSCCCKTKKSAEPSASLAAKVADTPSATPAQRVVAEPPKATTIDLVAAKAAGFTIKNANDLTIIEGIGPKINALFKENGVNTFAELAAQTVPQMRAILDKGGSRFRIANPETWAQQSALAAENKWAELKKLQGELSGGVRK
;
A
#
# COMPACT_ATOMS: atom_id res chain seq x y z
N MET A 1 -23.71 -50.09 24.78
CA MET A 1 -23.80 -48.74 24.16
C MET A 1 -22.51 -48.46 23.37
N SER A 2 -22.25 -49.24 22.32
CA SER A 2 -20.96 -49.19 21.60
C SER A 2 -21.10 -49.11 20.08
N SER A 3 -22.33 -49.04 19.58
CA SER A 3 -22.65 -49.00 18.14
C SER A 3 -23.16 -47.63 17.65
N LEU A 4 -23.32 -46.65 18.55
CA LEU A 4 -23.83 -45.30 18.21
C LEU A 4 -22.72 -44.28 17.90
N PHE A 5 -21.47 -44.55 18.28
CA PHE A 5 -20.35 -43.63 18.04
C PHE A 5 -19.58 -43.90 16.73
N ASN A 6 -19.81 -45.05 16.09
CA ASN A 6 -19.08 -45.43 14.87
C ASN A 6 -19.70 -44.82 13.59
N THR A 7 -20.97 -44.43 13.63
CA THR A 7 -21.70 -43.87 12.47
C THR A 7 -21.44 -42.36 12.29
N LEU A 8 -21.16 -41.62 13.37
CA LEU A 8 -20.83 -40.19 13.28
C LEU A 8 -19.41 -39.93 12.76
N SER A 9 -18.48 -40.87 12.98
CA SER A 9 -17.09 -40.77 12.53
C SER A 9 -16.94 -40.90 11.00
N CYS A 10 -17.77 -41.72 10.35
CA CYS A 10 -17.73 -41.92 8.89
C CYS A 10 -18.16 -40.68 8.09
N CYS A 11 -19.16 -39.94 8.55
CA CYS A 11 -19.70 -38.79 7.82
C CYS A 11 -18.79 -37.56 7.87
N TRP A 12 -18.05 -37.39 8.97
CA TRP A 12 -17.17 -36.24 9.15
C TRP A 12 -15.86 -36.36 8.37
N PHE A 13 -15.37 -37.58 8.17
CA PHE A 13 -14.18 -37.83 7.35
C PHE A 13 -14.40 -37.47 5.88
N TRP A 14 -15.58 -37.78 5.33
CA TRP A 14 -15.94 -37.42 3.95
C TRP A 14 -16.19 -35.91 3.76
N LEU A 15 -16.72 -35.21 4.78
CA LEU A 15 -16.88 -33.75 4.72
C LEU A 15 -15.53 -33.02 4.71
N ILE A 16 -14.58 -33.42 5.56
CA ILE A 16 -13.25 -32.80 5.59
C ILE A 16 -12.45 -33.16 4.33
N ALA A 17 -12.53 -34.41 3.86
CA ALA A 17 -11.91 -34.82 2.60
C ALA A 17 -12.45 -34.04 1.39
N GLY A 18 -13.77 -33.80 1.33
CA GLY A 18 -14.39 -32.99 0.28
C GLY A 18 -13.91 -31.52 0.28
N ILE A 19 -13.78 -30.91 1.47
CA ILE A 19 -13.27 -29.52 1.60
C ILE A 19 -11.81 -29.44 1.15
N LEU A 20 -10.96 -30.40 1.53
CA LEU A 20 -9.55 -30.42 1.13
C LEU A 20 -9.37 -30.64 -0.37
N ILE A 21 -10.13 -31.57 -0.97
CA ILE A 21 -10.07 -31.85 -2.41
C ILE A 21 -10.59 -30.64 -3.20
N GLY A 22 -11.68 -30.00 -2.76
CA GLY A 22 -12.19 -28.77 -3.36
C GLY A 22 -11.19 -27.61 -3.29
N TRP A 23 -10.50 -27.45 -2.16
CA TRP A 23 -9.47 -26.43 -1.99
C TRP A 23 -8.25 -26.68 -2.87
N LEU A 24 -7.81 -27.94 -2.99
CA LEU A 24 -6.71 -28.35 -3.88
C LEU A 24 -7.06 -28.15 -5.36
N LEU A 25 -8.28 -28.46 -5.79
CA LEU A 25 -8.74 -28.24 -7.17
C LEU A 25 -8.86 -26.75 -7.51
N ASN A 26 -9.37 -25.92 -6.60
CA ASN A 26 -9.44 -24.46 -6.80
C ASN A 26 -8.05 -23.80 -6.84
N ARG A 27 -7.12 -24.28 -5.99
CA ARG A 27 -5.71 -23.88 -6.01
C ARG A 27 -5.04 -24.27 -7.33
N TRP A 28 -5.35 -25.45 -7.87
CA TRP A 28 -4.79 -25.93 -9.14
C TRP A 28 -5.34 -25.15 -10.34
N LEU A 29 -6.65 -24.83 -10.37
CA LEU A 29 -7.26 -24.02 -11.42
C LEU A 29 -6.71 -22.58 -11.48
N CYS A 30 -6.44 -21.94 -10.33
CA CYS A 30 -5.80 -20.61 -10.29
C CYS A 30 -4.33 -20.62 -10.76
N SER A 31 -3.65 -21.77 -10.73
CA SER A 31 -2.25 -21.90 -11.13
C SER A 31 -2.07 -21.94 -12.66
N CYS A 32 -3.10 -22.34 -13.41
CA CYS A 32 -3.03 -22.47 -14.88
C CYS A 32 -3.22 -21.15 -15.65
N CYS A 33 -3.85 -20.11 -15.07
CA CYS A 33 -4.04 -18.83 -15.76
C CYS A 33 -2.84 -17.86 -15.71
N CYS A 34 -1.79 -18.16 -14.94
CA CYS A 34 -0.64 -17.25 -14.78
C CYS A 34 0.62 -17.68 -15.57
N LYS A 35 0.55 -18.78 -16.36
CA LYS A 35 1.76 -19.44 -16.90
C LYS A 35 1.81 -19.59 -18.42
N THR A 36 1.36 -18.60 -19.19
CA THR A 36 1.59 -18.53 -20.65
C THR A 36 1.67 -17.06 -21.08
N LYS A 37 2.87 -16.46 -21.16
CA LYS A 37 3.82 -16.43 -22.31
C LYS A 37 3.58 -15.24 -23.25
N LYS A 38 4.51 -14.28 -23.08
CA LYS A 38 5.06 -13.24 -23.98
C LYS A 38 5.13 -13.60 -25.48
N SER A 39 4.70 -12.67 -26.33
CA SER A 39 5.09 -12.35 -27.75
C SER A 39 4.25 -11.12 -28.15
N ALA A 40 4.73 -9.90 -28.46
CA ALA A 40 5.60 -9.41 -29.56
C ALA A 40 5.19 -10.03 -30.91
N GLU A 41 4.81 -9.36 -32.00
CA GLU A 41 5.07 -8.02 -32.61
C GLU A 41 4.14 -7.91 -33.87
N PRO A 42 4.28 -7.00 -34.86
CA PRO A 42 4.35 -5.53 -34.90
C PRO A 42 3.22 -4.93 -35.80
N SER A 43 2.93 -3.62 -35.69
CA SER A 43 2.55 -2.84 -36.89
C SER A 43 2.74 -1.35 -36.65
N ALA A 44 3.59 -0.78 -37.48
CA ALA A 44 3.93 0.63 -37.57
C ALA A 44 2.89 1.42 -38.39
N SER A 45 3.06 2.76 -38.37
CA SER A 45 2.45 3.82 -39.21
C SER A 45 1.09 4.36 -38.71
N LEU A 46 0.85 5.65 -38.43
CA LEU A 46 1.55 6.93 -38.70
C LEU A 46 1.24 7.89 -37.50
N ALA A 47 2.17 8.63 -36.90
CA ALA A 47 2.89 9.83 -37.39
C ALA A 47 2.00 11.04 -37.73
N ALA A 48 1.76 11.91 -36.73
CA ALA A 48 1.60 13.38 -36.85
C ALA A 48 1.78 14.00 -35.44
N LYS A 49 2.99 14.34 -35.01
CA LYS A 49 3.68 15.64 -35.15
C LYS A 49 3.02 16.81 -34.40
N VAL A 50 3.54 17.07 -33.19
CA VAL A 50 3.86 18.41 -32.64
C VAL A 50 5.08 18.16 -31.71
N ALA A 51 6.32 18.27 -32.19
CA ALA A 51 7.14 19.49 -32.26
C ALA A 51 7.33 20.20 -30.91
N ASP A 52 8.41 19.78 -30.24
CA ASP A 52 9.37 20.53 -29.42
C ASP A 52 8.93 21.53 -28.32
N THR A 53 9.11 21.10 -27.06
CA THR A 53 10.16 21.53 -26.07
C THR A 53 10.60 23.01 -26.04
N PRO A 54 11.07 23.60 -24.91
CA PRO A 54 11.02 23.23 -23.47
C PRO A 54 10.47 24.37 -22.58
N SER A 55 9.96 24.04 -21.38
CA SER A 55 10.27 24.87 -20.21
C SER A 55 10.20 24.03 -18.94
N ALA A 56 11.26 23.23 -18.78
CA ALA A 56 11.76 22.96 -17.45
C ALA A 56 12.32 24.29 -16.93
N THR A 57 11.62 24.89 -15.97
CA THR A 57 12.15 25.94 -15.10
C THR A 57 12.17 25.35 -13.69
N PRO A 58 13.26 25.55 -12.93
CA PRO A 58 14.01 24.44 -12.33
C PRO A 58 13.35 23.77 -11.13
N ALA A 59 13.35 22.44 -11.17
CA ALA A 59 13.53 21.63 -9.99
C ALA A 59 14.84 22.09 -9.32
N GLN A 60 14.69 22.89 -8.28
CA GLN A 60 15.74 23.18 -7.33
C GLN A 60 16.11 21.82 -6.72
N ARG A 61 17.15 21.22 -7.31
CA ARG A 61 17.87 20.08 -6.76
C ARG A 61 18.54 20.60 -5.49
N VAL A 62 17.76 20.64 -4.41
CA VAL A 62 18.32 20.46 -3.08
C VAL A 62 19.02 19.12 -3.16
N VAL A 63 20.33 19.17 -2.94
CA VAL A 63 21.21 18.01 -2.86
C VAL A 63 20.59 17.09 -1.83
N ALA A 64 19.89 16.05 -2.28
CA ALA A 64 19.44 14.97 -1.42
C ALA A 64 20.70 14.22 -1.01
N GLU A 65 21.23 14.64 0.13
CA GLU A 65 22.09 13.81 0.96
C GLU A 65 21.42 12.42 1.04
N PRO A 66 22.17 11.33 0.85
CA PRO A 66 21.61 9.98 0.88
C PRO A 66 20.80 9.83 2.17
N PRO A 67 19.58 9.25 2.13
CA PRO A 67 18.74 9.15 3.30
C PRO A 67 19.43 8.21 4.29
N LYS A 68 20.20 8.78 5.22
CA LYS A 68 20.55 8.11 6.45
C LYS A 68 19.22 7.83 7.13
N ALA A 69 18.87 6.56 7.20
CA ALA A 69 17.77 6.05 7.99
C ALA A 69 17.93 6.58 9.42
N THR A 70 17.32 7.73 9.68
CA THR A 70 17.40 8.41 10.96
C THR A 70 16.28 7.82 11.78
N THR A 71 16.62 7.33 12.97
CA THR A 71 15.63 6.82 13.92
C THR A 71 14.54 7.87 14.16
N ILE A 72 13.29 7.44 14.15
CA ILE A 72 12.13 8.33 14.31
C ILE A 72 12.10 8.92 15.72
N ASP A 73 12.09 10.23 15.83
CA ASP A 73 12.04 10.99 17.08
C ASP A 73 10.59 11.10 17.57
N LEU A 74 10.22 10.17 18.45
CA LEU A 74 8.89 10.11 19.05
C LEU A 74 8.61 11.25 20.04
N VAL A 75 9.63 11.95 20.53
CA VAL A 75 9.49 13.08 21.45
C VAL A 75 9.15 14.33 20.66
N ALA A 76 9.91 14.60 19.59
CA ALA A 76 9.63 15.70 18.68
C ALA A 76 8.25 15.56 18.00
N ALA A 77 7.87 14.34 17.62
CA ALA A 77 6.53 14.07 17.08
C ALA A 77 5.42 14.48 18.06
N LYS A 78 5.54 14.09 19.34
CA LYS A 78 4.57 14.45 20.39
C LYS A 78 4.58 15.96 20.67
N ALA A 79 5.74 16.59 20.69
CA ALA A 79 5.88 18.04 20.86
C ALA A 79 5.20 18.83 19.72
N ALA A 80 5.22 18.30 18.49
CA ALA A 80 4.51 18.86 17.34
C ALA A 80 2.99 18.56 17.33
N GLY A 81 2.48 17.87 18.36
CA GLY A 81 1.05 17.58 18.50
C GLY A 81 0.57 16.35 17.73
N PHE A 82 1.45 15.35 17.53
CA PHE A 82 1.08 14.04 17.00
C PHE A 82 0.98 12.98 18.10
N THR A 83 -0.08 12.17 18.04
CA THR A 83 -0.23 11.00 18.91
C THR A 83 0.34 9.77 18.21
N ILE A 84 1.66 9.58 18.31
CA ILE A 84 2.37 8.47 17.69
C ILE A 84 2.56 7.30 18.67
N LYS A 85 2.16 6.09 18.26
CA LYS A 85 2.30 4.87 19.09
C LYS A 85 3.70 4.26 19.00
N ASN A 86 4.29 4.30 17.81
CA ASN A 86 5.62 3.75 17.52
C ASN A 86 6.18 4.38 16.26
N ALA A 87 7.47 4.15 15.99
CA ALA A 87 8.18 4.71 14.83
C ALA A 87 7.59 4.35 13.46
N ASN A 88 6.68 3.38 13.41
CA ASN A 88 6.12 2.79 12.19
C ASN A 88 4.59 2.96 12.14
N ASP A 89 4.07 3.98 12.81
CA ASP A 89 2.63 4.23 12.88
C ASP A 89 2.17 5.12 11.71
N LEU A 90 1.82 4.49 10.58
CA LEU A 90 1.36 5.22 9.38
C LEU A 90 0.05 5.99 9.60
N THR A 91 -0.65 5.79 10.74
CA THR A 91 -1.87 6.54 11.05
C THR A 91 -1.63 8.02 11.33
N ILE A 92 -0.37 8.43 11.45
CA ILE A 92 0.04 9.84 11.49
C ILE A 92 -0.20 10.55 10.15
N ILE A 93 -0.26 9.81 9.04
CA ILE A 93 -0.50 10.36 7.70
C ILE A 93 -1.99 10.59 7.51
N GLU A 94 -2.37 11.81 7.15
CA GLU A 94 -3.77 12.17 6.94
C GLU A 94 -4.37 11.37 5.79
N GLY A 95 -5.54 10.77 6.04
CA GLY A 95 -6.18 9.83 5.12
C GLY A 95 -5.85 8.35 5.39
N ILE A 96 -4.83 8.06 6.21
CA ILE A 96 -4.50 6.68 6.62
C ILE A 96 -5.14 6.36 7.97
N GLY A 97 -6.30 5.69 7.92
CA GLY A 97 -6.92 5.13 9.12
C GLY A 97 -6.28 3.81 9.58
N PRO A 98 -6.66 3.27 10.76
CA PRO A 98 -6.11 2.02 11.30
C PRO A 98 -6.22 0.82 10.34
N LYS A 99 -7.30 0.74 9.56
CA LYS A 99 -7.52 -0.33 8.57
C LYS A 99 -6.58 -0.21 7.36
N ILE A 100 -6.28 1.01 6.92
CA ILE A 100 -5.35 1.25 5.81
C ILE A 100 -3.93 0.98 6.30
N ASN A 101 -3.55 1.46 7.48
CA ASN A 101 -2.26 1.14 8.10
C ASN A 101 -2.02 -0.39 8.18
N ALA A 102 -3.01 -1.16 8.64
CA ALA A 102 -2.94 -2.61 8.67
C ALA A 102 -2.74 -3.21 7.26
N LEU A 103 -3.55 -2.77 6.28
CA LEU A 103 -3.45 -3.22 4.89
C LEU A 103 -2.06 -2.97 4.28
N PHE A 104 -1.47 -1.81 4.52
CA PHE A 104 -0.13 -1.48 4.03
C PHE A 104 0.95 -2.37 4.67
N LYS A 105 0.87 -2.61 5.99
CA LYS A 105 1.77 -3.52 6.69
C LYS A 105 1.68 -4.95 6.17
N GLU A 106 0.46 -5.45 5.95
CA GLU A 106 0.22 -6.77 5.34
C GLU A 106 0.80 -6.89 3.92
N ASN A 107 0.94 -5.76 3.21
CA ASN A 107 1.54 -5.68 1.88
C ASN A 107 3.03 -5.26 1.89
N GLY A 108 3.68 -5.29 3.06
CA GLY A 108 5.12 -5.07 3.19
C GLY A 108 5.55 -3.61 3.29
N VAL A 109 4.62 -2.67 3.45
CA VAL A 109 4.90 -1.25 3.70
C VAL A 109 4.68 -0.97 5.19
N ASN A 110 5.76 -1.04 5.95
CA ASN A 110 5.79 -0.98 7.40
C ASN A 110 6.26 0.36 7.95
N THR A 111 7.12 1.07 7.23
CA THR A 111 7.75 2.30 7.72
C THR A 111 7.32 3.54 6.93
N PHE A 112 7.53 4.74 7.50
CA PHE A 112 7.31 6.00 6.79
C PHE A 112 8.19 6.09 5.53
N ALA A 113 9.44 5.64 5.60
CA ALA A 113 10.36 5.66 4.47
C ALA A 113 9.87 4.73 3.34
N GLU A 114 9.37 3.55 3.67
CA GLU A 114 8.81 2.62 2.69
C GLU A 114 7.56 3.17 2.02
N LEU A 115 6.68 3.84 2.78
CA LEU A 115 5.49 4.50 2.23
C LEU A 115 5.85 5.72 1.37
N ALA A 116 6.85 6.51 1.79
CA ALA A 116 7.37 7.65 1.03
C ALA A 116 7.95 7.24 -0.33
N ALA A 117 8.52 6.04 -0.41
CA ALA A 117 9.05 5.47 -1.65
C ALA A 117 7.96 4.92 -2.59
N GLN A 118 6.70 4.79 -2.13
CA GLN A 118 5.61 4.34 -2.98
C GLN A 118 5.10 5.46 -3.88
N THR A 119 4.73 5.08 -5.10
CA THR A 119 3.99 5.95 -6.03
C THR A 119 2.48 5.82 -5.79
N VAL A 120 1.72 6.84 -6.20
CA VAL A 120 0.25 6.82 -6.16
C VAL A 120 -0.35 5.55 -6.80
N PRO A 121 0.09 5.09 -7.99
CA PRO A 121 -0.40 3.84 -8.58
C PRO A 121 -0.10 2.59 -7.73
N GLN A 122 1.07 2.52 -7.09
CA GLN A 122 1.41 1.38 -6.22
C GLN A 122 0.54 1.36 -4.96
N MET A 123 0.37 2.52 -4.31
CA MET A 123 -0.53 2.66 -3.17
C MET A 123 -1.97 2.32 -3.55
N ARG A 124 -2.43 2.78 -4.71
CA ARG A 124 -3.77 2.47 -5.23
C ARG A 124 -3.95 0.97 -5.48
N ALA A 125 -2.95 0.30 -6.05
CA ALA A 125 -2.98 -1.14 -6.25
C ALA A 125 -3.09 -1.93 -4.92
N ILE A 126 -2.44 -1.46 -3.85
CA ILE A 126 -2.59 -2.05 -2.51
C ILE A 126 -4.01 -1.82 -1.96
N LEU A 127 -4.52 -0.60 -2.07
CA LEU A 127 -5.89 -0.26 -1.63
C LEU A 127 -6.95 -1.09 -2.36
N ASP A 128 -6.80 -1.27 -3.68
CA ASP A 128 -7.72 -2.04 -4.51
C ASP A 128 -7.71 -3.54 -4.15
N LYS A 129 -6.55 -4.11 -3.79
CA LYS A 129 -6.45 -5.48 -3.24
C LYS A 129 -7.21 -5.64 -1.93
N GLY A 130 -7.28 -4.58 -1.12
CA GLY A 130 -8.07 -4.57 0.12
C GLY A 130 -9.59 -4.50 -0.11
N GLY A 131 -10.02 -4.27 -1.35
CA GLY A 131 -11.41 -4.30 -1.77
C GLY A 131 -12.14 -2.96 -1.72
N SER A 132 -13.43 -3.00 -2.05
CA SER A 132 -14.26 -1.82 -2.35
C SER A 132 -14.30 -0.74 -1.26
N ARG A 133 -14.12 -1.13 0.00
CA ARG A 133 -14.14 -0.25 1.19
C ARG A 133 -13.04 0.81 1.18
N PHE A 134 -11.94 0.59 0.45
CA PHE A 134 -10.80 1.49 0.41
C PHE A 134 -10.81 2.44 -0.81
N ARG A 135 -11.81 2.32 -1.70
CA ARG A 135 -11.87 3.13 -2.94
C ARG A 135 -11.97 4.63 -2.71
N ILE A 136 -12.55 5.03 -1.58
CA ILE A 136 -12.69 6.44 -1.18
C ILE A 136 -11.37 7.06 -0.70
N ALA A 137 -10.37 6.24 -0.34
CA ALA A 137 -9.09 6.76 0.10
C ALA A 137 -8.31 7.35 -1.09
N ASN A 138 -7.77 8.55 -0.90
CA ASN A 138 -6.93 9.23 -1.89
C ASN A 138 -5.47 9.25 -1.40
N PRO A 139 -4.54 8.52 -2.05
CA PRO A 139 -3.14 8.46 -1.67
C PRO A 139 -2.25 9.57 -2.24
N GLU A 140 -2.81 10.56 -2.95
CA GLU A 140 -2.06 11.61 -3.67
C GLU A 140 -0.98 12.31 -2.82
N THR A 141 -1.26 12.56 -1.54
CA THR A 141 -0.33 13.28 -0.65
C THR A 141 0.41 12.37 0.33
N TRP A 142 0.10 11.07 0.36
CA TRP A 142 0.62 10.17 1.39
C TRP A 142 2.14 10.01 1.31
N ALA A 143 2.70 9.91 0.10
CA ALA A 143 4.14 9.81 -0.08
C ALA A 143 4.87 11.05 0.46
N GLN A 144 4.35 12.25 0.14
CA GLN A 144 4.92 13.51 0.60
C GLN A 144 4.85 13.65 2.14
N GLN A 145 3.70 13.36 2.74
CA GLN A 145 3.54 13.36 4.19
C GLN A 145 4.48 12.35 4.86
N SER A 146 4.63 11.17 4.28
CA SER A 146 5.49 10.11 4.81
C SER A 146 6.96 10.45 4.74
N ALA A 147 7.40 11.17 3.69
CA ALA A 147 8.77 11.65 3.58
C ALA A 147 9.11 12.62 4.73
N LEU A 148 8.21 13.57 5.03
CA LEU A 148 8.40 14.49 6.16
C LEU A 148 8.47 13.75 7.49
N ALA A 149 7.62 12.73 7.69
CA ALA A 149 7.66 11.89 8.90
C ALA A 149 8.97 11.08 9.00
N ALA A 150 9.42 10.48 7.89
CA ALA A 150 10.68 9.73 7.82
C ALA A 150 11.92 10.61 8.10
N GLU A 151 11.83 11.89 7.79
CA GLU A 151 12.89 12.89 8.01
C GLU A 151 12.76 13.63 9.35
N ASN A 152 11.84 13.23 10.25
CA ASN A 152 11.55 13.91 11.51
C ASN A 152 11.12 15.39 11.37
N LYS A 153 10.62 15.79 10.20
CA LYS A 153 10.13 17.15 9.90
C LYS A 153 8.69 17.35 10.38
N TRP A 154 8.45 17.14 11.68
CA TRP A 154 7.12 17.10 12.26
C TRP A 154 6.35 18.43 12.15
N ALA A 155 7.04 19.56 12.30
CA ALA A 155 6.42 20.88 12.14
C ALA A 155 5.93 21.13 10.70
N GLU A 156 6.74 20.74 9.71
CA GLU A 156 6.39 20.83 8.29
C GLU A 156 5.23 19.89 7.95
N LEU A 157 5.24 18.66 8.50
CA LEU A 157 4.12 17.72 8.35
C LEU A 157 2.82 18.31 8.91
N LYS A 158 2.87 18.91 10.10
CA LYS A 158 1.70 19.53 10.73
C LYS A 158 1.17 20.69 9.89
N LYS A 159 2.06 21.52 9.35
CA LYS A 159 1.70 22.61 8.44
C LYS A 159 1.03 22.07 7.18
N LEU A 160 1.63 21.06 6.54
CA LEU A 160 1.09 20.43 5.34
C LEU A 160 -0.33 19.90 5.59
N GLN A 161 -0.55 19.16 6.67
CA GLN A 161 -1.88 18.66 7.04
C GLN A 161 -2.90 19.78 7.31
N GLY A 162 -2.45 20.94 7.80
CA GLY A 162 -3.30 22.12 7.95
C GLY A 162 -3.88 22.63 6.62
N GLU A 163 -3.22 22.33 5.49
CA GLU A 163 -3.62 22.71 4.13
C GLU A 163 -4.45 21.60 3.43
N LEU A 164 -4.63 20.44 4.08
CA LEU A 164 -5.34 19.29 3.54
C LEU A 164 -6.73 19.10 4.18
N SER A 165 -7.61 18.43 3.45
CA SER A 165 -8.90 17.90 3.89
C SER A 165 -9.00 16.44 3.49
N GLY A 166 -8.92 15.54 4.47
CA GLY A 166 -8.94 14.10 4.23
C GLY A 166 -7.76 13.59 3.41
N GLY A 167 -6.61 14.29 3.45
CA GLY A 167 -5.44 13.98 2.64
C GLY A 167 -5.44 14.57 1.22
N VAL A 168 -6.44 15.38 0.87
CA VAL A 168 -6.54 16.09 -0.41
C VAL A 168 -6.34 17.59 -0.17
N ARG A 169 -5.74 18.33 -1.11
CA ARG A 169 -5.59 19.79 -0.96
C ARG A 169 -6.97 20.45 -0.86
N LYS A 170 -7.10 21.40 0.07
CA LYS A 170 -8.30 22.23 0.23
C LYS A 170 -8.57 23.08 -1.01
#